data_AF-A0AAQ0TP08-F1
#
_entry.id   AF-A0AAQ0TP08-F1
#
_cell.length_a   1.000
_cell.length_b   1.000
_cell.length_c   1.000
_cell.angle_alpha   90.00
_cell.angle_beta   90.00
_cell.angle_gamma   90.00
#
_symmetry.space_group_name_H-M   'P 1'
#
loop_
_entity.id
_entity.type
_entity.pdbx_description
1 polymer ?
#
loop_
_entity_poly.entity_id
_entity_poly.type
_entity_poly.pdbx_seq_one_letter_code
_entity_poly.pdbx_strand_id
1 'polypeptide(L)'
;MRGDRFAYFLNVMHYCIWLHAISYSNFMHKLVFGSIRLFARYMCSRNCQERLYAYLAMREQQLYEFKYDKKKGLYIGWANHKFGYIYSCYPGFLSFVILGLMHSSYGKLSFVIAMLMIFIPIGIGYIPAYKAVFFNDRYLVYFKKFEKESKEWHRKWKRITWAFCIGAVIISMCGIAVMLEIIIGMENIHFPFLPH
;
A
#
# COMPACT_ATOMS: atom_id res chain seq x y z
N MET A 1 -11.17 24.61 -4.13
CA MET A 1 -11.07 23.81 -5.38
C MET A 1 -9.85 22.88 -5.46
N ARG A 2 -8.63 23.25 -5.03
CA ARG A 2 -7.44 22.36 -5.12
C ARG A 2 -7.48 21.18 -4.13
N GLY A 3 -8.01 21.40 -2.93
CA GLY A 3 -8.17 20.36 -1.90
C GLY A 3 -9.13 19.22 -2.30
N ASP A 4 -10.21 19.51 -3.02
CA ASP A 4 -11.14 18.48 -3.50
C ASP A 4 -10.52 17.57 -4.55
N ARG A 5 -9.69 18.11 -5.46
CA ARG A 5 -9.03 17.29 -6.49
C ARG A 5 -7.99 16.34 -5.89
N PHE A 6 -7.21 16.82 -4.92
CA PHE A 6 -6.24 15.98 -4.21
C PHE A 6 -6.94 14.88 -3.39
N ALA A 7 -7.98 15.25 -2.63
CA ALA A 7 -8.76 14.28 -1.88
C ALA A 7 -9.45 13.27 -2.80
N TYR A 8 -10.06 13.72 -3.89
CA TYR A 8 -10.65 12.83 -4.89
C TYR A 8 -9.60 11.84 -5.40
N PHE A 9 -8.44 12.32 -5.86
CA PHE A 9 -7.37 11.47 -6.39
C PHE A 9 -6.94 10.38 -5.40
N LEU A 10 -6.62 10.76 -4.15
CA LEU A 10 -6.17 9.80 -3.14
C LEU A 10 -7.24 8.79 -2.76
N ASN A 11 -8.50 9.22 -2.66
CA ASN A 11 -9.62 8.32 -2.39
C ASN A 11 -9.85 7.35 -3.55
N VAL A 12 -9.64 7.78 -4.80
CA VAL A 12 -9.69 6.85 -5.96
C VAL A 12 -8.57 5.82 -5.89
N MET A 13 -7.33 6.23 -5.56
CA MET A 13 -6.22 5.29 -5.40
C MET A 13 -6.54 4.25 -4.32
N HIS A 14 -7.00 4.70 -3.16
CA HIS A 14 -7.41 3.82 -2.05
C HIS A 14 -8.53 2.87 -2.44
N TYR A 15 -9.56 3.36 -3.15
CA TYR A 15 -10.66 2.55 -3.67
C TYR A 15 -10.18 1.47 -4.65
N CYS A 16 -9.32 1.83 -5.61
CA CYS A 16 -8.78 0.87 -6.56
C CYS A 16 -7.87 -0.17 -5.89
N ILE A 17 -7.11 0.21 -4.86
CA ILE A 17 -6.32 -0.74 -4.03
C ILE A 17 -7.25 -1.71 -3.31
N TRP A 18 -8.36 -1.23 -2.73
CA TRP A 18 -9.35 -2.08 -2.07
C TRP A 18 -10.02 -3.05 -3.05
N LEU A 19 -10.47 -2.58 -4.22
CA LEU A 19 -11.00 -3.43 -5.28
C LEU A 19 -9.99 -4.49 -5.73
N HIS A 20 -8.71 -4.12 -5.84
CA HIS A 20 -7.66 -5.07 -6.19
C HIS A 20 -7.46 -6.12 -5.10
N ALA A 21 -7.50 -5.75 -3.81
CA ALA A 21 -7.41 -6.69 -2.70
C ALA A 21 -8.56 -7.71 -2.71
N ILE A 22 -9.79 -7.25 -2.97
CA ILE A 22 -10.96 -8.13 -3.15
C ILE A 22 -10.77 -9.05 -4.36
N SER A 23 -10.38 -8.50 -5.51
CA SER A 23 -10.18 -9.28 -6.74
C SER A 23 -9.10 -10.35 -6.56
N TYR A 24 -7.98 -10.00 -5.92
CA TYR A 24 -6.89 -10.92 -5.63
C TYR A 24 -7.33 -12.00 -4.65
N SER A 25 -8.09 -11.65 -3.61
CA SER A 25 -8.69 -12.61 -2.70
C SER A 25 -9.60 -13.60 -3.40
N ASN A 26 -10.49 -13.13 -4.26
CA ASN A 26 -11.40 -14.01 -4.99
C ASN A 26 -10.63 -14.96 -5.92
N PHE A 27 -9.54 -14.49 -6.51
CA PHE A 27 -8.62 -15.34 -7.27
C PHE A 27 -7.95 -16.40 -6.39
N MET A 28 -7.32 -16.01 -5.28
CA MET A 28 -6.68 -16.94 -4.34
C MET A 28 -7.67 -17.95 -3.75
N HIS A 29 -8.88 -17.50 -3.43
CA HIS A 29 -9.94 -18.36 -2.93
C HIS A 29 -10.34 -19.44 -3.95
N LYS A 30 -10.52 -19.05 -5.23
CA LYS A 30 -10.80 -20.01 -6.32
C LYS A 30 -9.66 -21.02 -6.49
N LEU A 31 -8.40 -20.57 -6.42
CA LEU A 31 -7.25 -21.46 -6.49
C LEU A 31 -7.25 -22.46 -5.33
N VAL A 32 -7.31 -21.97 -4.09
CA VAL A 32 -7.25 -22.83 -2.89
C VAL A 32 -8.42 -23.81 -2.83
N PHE A 33 -9.65 -23.33 -3.00
CA PHE A 33 -10.83 -24.19 -2.94
C PHE A 33 -10.88 -25.15 -4.14
N GLY A 34 -10.44 -24.72 -5.33
CA GLY A 34 -10.28 -25.58 -6.49
C GLY A 34 -9.29 -26.71 -6.23
N SER A 35 -8.11 -26.40 -5.67
CA SER A 35 -7.11 -27.40 -5.29
C SER A 35 -7.62 -28.37 -4.22
N ILE A 36 -8.32 -27.88 -3.19
CA ILE A 36 -8.93 -28.73 -2.15
C ILE A 36 -9.97 -29.68 -2.77
N ARG A 37 -10.84 -29.18 -3.65
CA ARG A 37 -11.85 -30.00 -4.33
C ARG A 37 -11.20 -31.06 -5.22
N LEU A 38 -10.14 -30.70 -5.94
CA LEU A 38 -9.36 -31.63 -6.75
C LEU A 38 -8.76 -32.73 -5.88
N PHE A 39 -8.09 -32.36 -4.79
CA PHE A 39 -7.48 -33.31 -3.86
C PHE A 39 -8.53 -34.25 -3.25
N ALA A 40 -9.66 -33.72 -2.80
CA ALA A 40 -10.76 -34.51 -2.26
C ALA A 40 -11.36 -35.48 -3.29
N ARG A 41 -11.35 -35.13 -4.58
CA ARG A 41 -11.81 -36.03 -5.65
C ARG A 41 -10.92 -37.27 -5.79
N TYR A 42 -9.61 -37.10 -5.61
CA TYR A 42 -8.64 -38.19 -5.72
C TYR A 42 -8.46 -38.98 -4.41
N MET A 43 -8.58 -38.32 -3.25
CA MET A 43 -8.17 -38.88 -1.96
C MET A 43 -9.33 -39.23 -1.02
N CYS A 44 -10.55 -38.76 -1.28
CA CYS A 44 -11.67 -38.91 -0.34
C CYS A 44 -12.83 -39.74 -0.89
N SER A 45 -13.48 -40.50 -0.01
CA SER A 45 -14.75 -41.19 -0.29
C SER A 45 -15.90 -40.20 -0.50
N ARG A 46 -16.99 -40.66 -1.13
CA ARG A 46 -18.15 -39.83 -1.49
C ARG A 46 -18.78 -39.11 -0.29
N ASN A 47 -18.94 -39.81 0.85
CA ASN A 47 -19.43 -39.22 2.10
C ASN A 47 -18.50 -38.13 2.66
N CYS A 48 -17.19 -38.31 2.50
CA CYS A 48 -16.21 -37.31 2.93
C CYS A 48 -16.25 -36.06 2.03
N GLN A 49 -16.42 -36.24 0.71
CA GLN A 49 -16.57 -35.14 -0.25
C GLN A 49 -17.80 -34.29 0.05
N GLU A 50 -18.96 -34.90 0.33
CA GLU A 50 -20.19 -34.20 0.66
C GLU A 50 -20.04 -33.36 1.94
N ARG A 51 -19.45 -33.94 3.00
CA ARG A 51 -19.14 -33.21 4.24
C ARG A 51 -18.20 -32.03 4.00
N LEU A 52 -17.15 -32.23 3.20
CA LEU A 52 -16.20 -31.18 2.86
C LEU A 52 -16.88 -30.04 2.08
N TYR A 53 -17.69 -30.37 1.06
CA TYR A 53 -18.36 -29.35 0.25
C TYR A 53 -19.39 -28.55 1.05
N ALA A 54 -20.14 -29.21 1.94
CA ALA A 54 -21.03 -28.52 2.88
C ALA A 54 -20.27 -27.55 3.79
N TYR A 55 -19.13 -27.97 4.35
CA TYR A 55 -18.27 -27.11 5.16
C TYR A 55 -17.69 -25.92 4.37
N LEU A 56 -17.22 -26.17 3.14
CA LEU A 56 -16.67 -25.11 2.28
C LEU A 56 -17.76 -24.08 1.92
N ALA A 57 -18.99 -24.50 1.63
CA ALA A 57 -20.11 -23.60 1.35
C ALA A 57 -20.48 -22.73 2.56
N MET A 58 -20.55 -23.32 3.76
CA MET A 58 -20.78 -22.58 5.00
C MET A 58 -19.67 -21.54 5.26
N ARG A 59 -18.41 -21.92 5.03
CA ARG A 59 -17.26 -21.01 5.16
C ARG A 59 -17.27 -19.89 4.14
N GLU A 60 -17.70 -20.15 2.92
CA GLU A 60 -17.79 -19.15 1.86
C GLU A 60 -18.76 -18.02 2.23
N GLN A 61 -19.91 -18.36 2.83
CA GLN A 61 -20.87 -17.37 3.30
C GLN A 61 -20.32 -16.51 4.45
N GLN A 62 -19.65 -17.11 5.44
CA GLN A 62 -18.98 -16.36 6.52
C GLN A 62 -17.88 -15.43 6.00
N LEU A 63 -17.12 -15.90 5.01
CA LEU A 63 -16.06 -15.10 4.40
C LEU A 63 -16.64 -13.93 3.62
N TYR A 64 -17.77 -14.09 2.93
CA TYR A 64 -18.36 -13.02 2.11
C TYR A 64 -18.55 -11.72 2.90
N GLU A 65 -19.20 -11.77 4.05
CA GLU A 65 -19.44 -10.58 4.90
C GLU A 65 -18.11 -9.93 5.33
N PHE A 66 -17.14 -10.75 5.73
CA PHE A 66 -15.82 -10.31 6.18
C PHE A 66 -14.97 -9.69 5.04
N LYS A 67 -15.18 -10.12 3.79
CA LYS A 67 -14.43 -9.63 2.62
C LYS A 67 -14.95 -8.28 2.13
N TYR A 68 -16.27 -8.07 2.15
CA TYR A 68 -16.91 -6.91 1.51
C TYR A 68 -17.28 -5.79 2.48
N ASP A 69 -17.14 -5.98 3.80
CA ASP A 69 -17.29 -4.90 4.78
C ASP A 69 -16.23 -3.80 4.54
N LYS A 70 -16.72 -2.59 4.23
CA LYS A 70 -15.92 -1.41 3.88
C LYS A 70 -15.38 -0.64 5.09
N LYS A 71 -15.77 -0.99 6.31
CA LYS A 71 -15.34 -0.36 7.57
C LYS A 71 -14.47 -1.29 8.40
N LYS A 72 -14.93 -2.53 8.60
CA LYS A 72 -14.32 -3.51 9.50
C LYS A 72 -13.80 -4.76 8.79
N GLY A 73 -13.97 -4.85 7.47
CA GLY A 73 -13.51 -6.00 6.70
C GLY A 73 -11.99 -6.11 6.61
N LEU A 74 -11.50 -7.34 6.42
CA LEU A 74 -10.06 -7.60 6.28
C LEU A 74 -9.43 -6.81 5.12
N TYR A 75 -10.12 -6.78 3.98
CA TYR A 75 -9.55 -6.16 2.78
C TYR A 75 -9.55 -4.66 2.82
N ILE A 76 -10.46 -4.02 3.58
CA ILE A 76 -10.32 -2.58 3.81
C ILE A 76 -9.14 -2.30 4.73
N GLY A 77 -8.94 -3.09 5.79
CA GLY A 77 -7.76 -2.97 6.65
C GLY A 77 -6.45 -3.13 5.87
N TRP A 78 -6.37 -4.15 5.02
CA TRP A 78 -5.24 -4.34 4.09
C TRP A 78 -5.07 -3.18 3.11
N ALA A 79 -6.17 -2.66 2.55
CA ALA A 79 -6.11 -1.52 1.64
C ALA A 79 -5.62 -0.25 2.34
N ASN A 80 -6.04 -0.01 3.58
CA ASN A 80 -5.58 1.11 4.40
C ASN A 80 -4.06 1.04 4.62
N HIS A 81 -3.57 -0.13 5.05
CA HIS A 81 -2.15 -0.34 5.28
C HIS A 81 -1.32 -0.22 3.99
N LYS A 82 -1.76 -0.87 2.90
CA LYS A 82 -1.08 -0.78 1.61
C LYS A 82 -1.07 0.64 1.06
N PHE A 83 -2.19 1.35 1.13
CA PHE A 83 -2.24 2.76 0.71
C PHE A 83 -1.28 3.61 1.53
N GLY A 84 -1.27 3.44 2.86
CA GLY A 84 -0.34 4.14 3.75
C GLY A 84 1.12 3.90 3.36
N TYR A 85 1.51 2.64 3.16
CA TYR A 85 2.87 2.26 2.76
C TYR A 85 3.25 2.86 1.40
N ILE A 86 2.41 2.69 0.38
CA ILE A 86 2.67 3.20 -0.98
C ILE A 86 2.77 4.73 -0.98
N TYR A 87 1.86 5.42 -0.30
CA TYR A 87 1.92 6.88 -0.23
C TYR A 87 3.17 7.34 0.53
N SER A 88 3.61 6.62 1.56
CA SER A 88 4.78 6.98 2.38
C SER A 88 6.10 6.90 1.62
N CYS A 89 6.18 6.14 0.53
CA CYS A 89 7.35 6.11 -0.35
C CYS A 89 7.69 7.50 -0.92
N TYR A 90 6.69 8.32 -1.22
CA TYR A 90 6.89 9.64 -1.83
C TYR A 90 7.60 10.64 -0.89
N PRO A 91 7.11 10.91 0.34
CA PRO A 91 7.88 11.67 1.31
C PRO A 91 9.12 10.90 1.81
N GLY A 92 9.12 9.57 1.75
CA GLY A 92 10.27 8.73 2.08
C GLY A 92 11.49 8.99 1.19
N PHE A 93 11.30 9.41 -0.06
CA PHE A 93 12.39 9.89 -0.90
C PHE A 93 13.14 11.05 -0.25
N LEU A 94 12.41 12.06 0.24
CA LEU A 94 13.01 13.22 0.92
C LEU A 94 13.71 12.79 2.21
N SER A 95 13.14 11.84 2.95
CA SER A 95 13.78 11.25 4.12
C SER A 95 15.15 10.64 3.81
N PHE A 96 15.28 9.90 2.71
CA PHE A 96 16.56 9.31 2.30
C PHE A 96 17.58 10.37 1.89
N VAL A 97 17.15 11.43 1.19
CA VAL A 97 18.03 12.57 0.85
C VAL A 97 18.56 13.25 2.12
N ILE A 98 17.67 13.56 3.07
CA ILE A 98 18.05 14.17 4.35
C ILE A 98 19.02 13.26 5.11
N LEU A 99 18.74 11.96 5.16
CA LEU A 99 19.61 11.00 5.84
C LEU A 99 21.00 10.95 5.22
N GLY A 100 21.11 10.94 3.89
CA GLY A 100 22.39 10.96 3.17
C GLY A 100 23.20 12.22 3.47
N LEU A 101 22.57 13.40 3.42
CA LEU A 101 23.21 14.68 3.72
C LEU A 101 23.71 14.75 5.17
N MET A 102 22.88 14.32 6.13
CA MET A 102 23.24 14.30 7.54
C MET A 102 24.38 13.33 7.83
N HIS A 103 24.34 12.13 7.23
CA HIS A 103 25.41 11.16 7.37
C HIS A 103 26.72 11.69 6.80
N SER A 104 26.67 12.33 5.64
CA SER A 104 27.88 12.84 5.02
C SER A 104 28.47 14.06 5.74
N SER A 105 27.63 14.90 6.35
CA SER A 105 28.09 16.09 7.09
C SER A 105 28.64 15.78 8.49
N TYR A 106 28.10 14.76 9.17
CA TYR A 106 28.40 14.45 10.57
C TYR A 106 29.02 13.06 10.78
N GLY A 107 29.28 12.32 9.70
CA GLY A 107 29.72 10.94 9.73
C GLY A 107 28.65 10.00 10.29
N LYS A 108 29.10 9.00 11.07
CA LYS A 108 28.23 7.93 11.56
C LYS A 108 27.17 8.45 12.55
N LEU A 109 25.94 8.59 12.06
CA LEU A 109 24.77 8.89 12.88
C LEU A 109 24.41 7.73 13.81
N SER A 110 23.87 8.05 14.99
CA SER A 110 23.26 7.04 15.86
C SER A 110 21.99 6.47 15.21
N PHE A 111 21.66 5.22 15.54
CA PHE A 111 20.45 4.56 15.02
C PHE A 111 19.18 5.38 15.30
N VAL A 112 19.07 5.97 16.49
CA VAL A 112 17.92 6.81 16.88
C VAL A 112 17.81 8.04 15.98
N ILE A 113 18.92 8.75 15.74
CA ILE A 113 18.93 9.93 14.86
C ILE A 113 18.56 9.55 13.43
N ALA A 114 19.14 8.46 12.91
CA ALA A 114 18.81 7.97 11.57
C ALA A 114 17.31 7.64 11.42
N MET A 115 16.71 7.03 12.43
CA MET A 115 15.27 6.74 12.44
C MET A 115 14.41 8.00 12.48
N LEU A 116 14.79 9.01 13.25
CA LEU A 116 14.08 10.29 13.27
C LEU A 116 14.12 10.98 11.90
N MET A 117 15.27 10.98 11.23
CA MET A 117 15.41 11.53 9.87
C MET A 117 14.56 10.79 8.84
N ILE A 118 14.27 9.50 9.07
CA ILE A 118 13.35 8.74 8.22
C ILE A 118 11.89 9.04 8.54
N PHE A 119 11.49 8.90 9.80
CA PHE A 119 10.08 8.91 10.18
C PHE A 119 9.47 10.31 10.26
N ILE A 120 10.23 11.35 10.60
CA ILE A 120 9.69 12.72 10.72
C ILE A 120 9.18 13.22 9.35
N PRO A 121 9.97 13.20 8.25
CA PRO A 121 9.47 13.70 6.97
C PRO A 121 8.33 12.84 6.40
N ILE A 122 8.38 11.52 6.59
CA ILE A 122 7.27 10.62 6.23
C ILE A 122 6.00 11.01 7.00
N GLY A 123 6.10 11.18 8.32
CA GLY A 123 4.99 11.56 9.18
C GLY A 123 4.35 12.88 8.75
N ILE A 124 5.17 13.93 8.57
CA ILE A 124 4.71 15.25 8.12
C ILE A 124 4.07 15.16 6.73
N GLY A 125 4.71 14.47 5.78
CA GLY A 125 4.20 14.29 4.42
C GLY A 125 2.92 13.46 4.35
N TYR A 126 2.67 12.60 5.33
CA TYR A 126 1.48 11.76 5.41
C TYR A 126 0.24 12.46 5.98
N ILE A 127 0.41 13.49 6.83
CA ILE A 127 -0.70 14.28 7.40
C ILE A 127 -1.75 14.70 6.35
N PRO A 128 -1.40 15.30 5.20
CA PRO A 128 -2.39 15.70 4.21
C PRO A 128 -3.13 14.49 3.59
N ALA A 129 -2.45 13.37 3.36
CA ALA A 129 -3.09 12.15 2.85
C ALA A 129 -4.05 11.56 3.87
N TYR A 130 -3.65 11.53 5.14
CA TYR A 130 -4.51 11.08 6.23
C TYR A 130 -5.79 11.92 6.34
N LYS A 131 -5.66 13.25 6.32
CA LYS A 131 -6.80 14.18 6.34
C LYS A 131 -7.71 14.02 5.11
N ALA A 132 -7.14 13.67 3.96
CA ALA A 132 -7.86 13.53 2.72
C ALA A 132 -8.65 12.22 2.60
N VAL A 133 -8.15 11.12 3.19
CA VAL A 133 -8.71 9.77 3.00
C VAL A 133 -9.39 9.25 4.27
N PHE A 134 -8.71 9.30 5.42
CA PHE A 134 -9.13 8.58 6.62
C PHE A 134 -9.88 9.44 7.65
N PHE A 135 -9.66 10.75 7.65
CA PHE A 135 -10.32 11.64 8.60
C PHE A 135 -11.86 11.59 8.45
N ASN A 136 -12.55 11.30 9.55
CA ASN A 136 -14.01 11.11 9.60
C ASN A 136 -14.55 10.09 8.58
N ASP A 137 -13.82 9.01 8.33
CA ASP A 137 -14.19 7.94 7.38
C ASP A 137 -14.54 8.47 5.97
N ARG A 138 -13.91 9.56 5.55
CA ARG A 138 -14.24 10.27 4.30
C ARG A 138 -14.18 9.37 3.07
N TYR A 139 -13.28 8.39 3.04
CA TYR A 139 -13.18 7.43 1.95
C TYR A 139 -14.48 6.67 1.67
N LEU A 140 -15.33 6.43 2.68
CA LEU A 140 -16.60 5.74 2.47
C LEU A 140 -17.58 6.55 1.61
N VAL A 141 -17.57 7.88 1.76
CA VAL A 141 -18.41 8.78 0.94
C VAL A 141 -17.96 8.70 -0.52
N TYR A 142 -16.65 8.69 -0.74
CA TYR A 142 -16.07 8.55 -2.07
C TYR A 142 -16.30 7.15 -2.66
N PHE A 143 -16.18 6.08 -1.88
CA PHE A 143 -16.44 4.71 -2.34
C PHE A 143 -17.87 4.58 -2.88
N LYS A 144 -18.86 5.10 -2.15
CA LYS A 144 -20.27 5.12 -2.61
C LYS A 144 -20.45 5.87 -3.92
N LYS A 145 -19.66 6.91 -4.16
CA LYS A 145 -19.65 7.65 -5.44
C LYS A 145 -19.02 6.81 -6.54
N PHE A 146 -17.85 6.24 -6.30
CA PHE A 146 -17.08 5.49 -7.29
C PHE A 146 -17.74 4.17 -7.71
N GLU A 147 -18.54 3.55 -6.84
CA GLU A 147 -19.31 2.36 -7.19
C GLU A 147 -20.35 2.58 -8.28
N LYS A 148 -20.81 3.82 -8.47
CA LYS A 148 -21.78 4.19 -9.50
C LYS A 148 -21.13 4.60 -10.82
N GLU A 149 -19.81 4.67 -10.86
CA GLU A 149 -19.07 5.10 -12.05
C GLU A 149 -19.05 4.03 -13.14
N SER A 150 -18.75 4.45 -14.37
CA SER A 150 -18.76 3.55 -15.51
C SER A 150 -17.59 2.54 -15.49
N LYS A 151 -17.74 1.42 -16.21
CA LYS A 151 -16.65 0.45 -16.41
C LYS A 151 -15.39 1.09 -17.00
N GLU A 152 -15.55 2.09 -17.85
CA GLU A 152 -14.43 2.83 -18.46
C GLU A 152 -13.69 3.66 -17.43
N TRP A 153 -14.42 4.33 -16.53
CA TRP A 153 -13.86 5.06 -15.40
C TRP A 153 -13.01 4.13 -14.52
N HIS A 154 -13.55 2.96 -14.16
CA HIS A 154 -12.80 1.97 -13.36
C HIS A 154 -11.54 1.47 -14.08
N ARG A 155 -11.62 1.20 -15.39
CA ARG A 155 -10.47 0.75 -16.18
C ARG A 155 -9.37 1.81 -16.24
N LYS A 156 -9.74 3.08 -16.43
CA LYS A 156 -8.81 4.22 -16.42
C LYS A 156 -8.09 4.32 -15.07
N TRP A 157 -8.85 4.39 -13.98
CA TRP A 157 -8.27 4.59 -12.65
C TRP A 157 -7.51 3.39 -12.13
N LYS A 158 -7.87 2.17 -12.54
CA LYS A 158 -7.05 0.98 -12.29
C LYS A 158 -5.64 1.12 -12.89
N ARG A 159 -5.52 1.61 -14.13
CA ARG A 159 -4.21 1.82 -14.78
C ARG A 159 -3.40 2.90 -14.07
N ILE A 160 -4.04 4.02 -13.72
CA ILE A 160 -3.38 5.11 -12.98
C ILE A 160 -2.92 4.64 -11.59
N THR A 161 -3.75 3.86 -10.90
CA THR A 161 -3.38 3.29 -9.59
C THR A 161 -2.19 2.34 -9.70
N TRP A 162 -2.12 1.53 -10.75
CA TRP A 162 -0.94 0.70 -11.01
C TRP A 162 0.33 1.55 -11.22
N ALA A 163 0.24 2.62 -12.01
CA ALA A 163 1.36 3.53 -12.21
C ALA A 163 1.77 4.24 -10.91
N PHE A 164 0.80 4.63 -10.06
CA PHE A 164 1.06 5.17 -8.72
C PHE A 164 1.80 4.15 -7.84
N CYS A 165 1.32 2.90 -7.76
CA CYS A 165 1.97 1.85 -6.98
C CYS A 165 3.40 1.53 -7.47
N ILE A 166 3.59 1.42 -8.79
CA ILE A 166 4.92 1.17 -9.38
C ILE A 166 5.84 2.38 -9.15
N GLY A 167 5.32 3.59 -9.34
CA GLY A 167 6.06 4.83 -9.08
C GLY A 167 6.55 4.93 -7.64
N ALA A 168 5.76 4.45 -6.67
CA ALA A 168 6.18 4.37 -5.28
C ALA A 168 7.35 3.39 -5.04
N VAL A 169 7.43 2.28 -5.78
CA VAL A 169 8.58 1.37 -5.70
C VAL A 169 9.82 2.01 -6.31
N ILE A 170 9.66 2.61 -7.50
CA ILE A 170 10.75 3.30 -8.20
C ILE A 170 11.31 4.44 -7.35
N ILE A 171 10.46 5.32 -6.82
CA ILE A 171 10.91 6.48 -6.05
C ILE A 171 11.63 6.07 -4.77
N SER A 172 11.20 4.98 -4.11
CA SER A 172 11.92 4.43 -2.95
C SER A 172 13.31 3.93 -3.31
N MET A 173 13.45 3.20 -4.42
CA MET A 173 14.77 2.74 -4.89
C MET A 173 15.66 3.92 -5.27
N CYS A 174 15.12 4.92 -5.97
CA CYS A 174 15.83 6.16 -6.29
C CYS A 174 16.28 6.91 -5.02
N GLY A 175 15.45 6.98 -3.99
CA GLY A 175 15.81 7.61 -2.71
C GLY A 175 17.01 6.94 -2.05
N ILE A 176 17.01 5.60 -2.02
CA ILE A 176 18.14 4.82 -1.49
C ILE A 176 19.39 5.06 -2.34
N ALA A 177 19.28 5.04 -3.66
CA ALA A 177 20.42 5.27 -4.56
C ALA A 177 21.02 6.67 -4.35
N VAL A 178 20.19 7.71 -4.28
CA VAL A 178 20.62 9.09 -4.01
C VAL A 178 21.28 9.21 -2.64
N MET A 179 20.73 8.57 -1.61
CA MET A 179 21.35 8.55 -0.28
C MET A 179 22.76 7.95 -0.33
N LEU A 180 22.93 6.80 -0.99
CA LEU A 180 24.23 6.15 -1.14
C LEU A 180 25.22 7.00 -1.95
N GLU A 181 24.75 7.61 -3.03
CA GLU A 181 25.56 8.52 -3.85
C GLU A 181 26.02 9.76 -3.07
N ILE A 182 25.15 10.35 -2.24
CA ILE A 182 25.53 11.46 -1.37
C ILE A 182 26.62 11.03 -0.39
N ILE A 183 26.44 9.86 0.26
CA ILE A 183 27.41 9.36 1.24
C ILE A 183 28.77 9.11 0.59
N ILE A 184 28.81 8.36 -0.51
CA ILE A 184 30.07 7.98 -1.21
C ILE A 184 30.67 9.18 -1.96
N GLY A 185 29.85 9.98 -2.62
CA GLY A 185 30.28 11.10 -3.46
C GLY A 185 30.92 12.22 -2.64
N MET A 186 30.40 12.50 -1.45
CA MET A 186 30.98 13.49 -0.54
C MET A 186 32.18 12.95 0.24
N GLU A 187 32.31 11.64 0.48
CA GLU A 187 33.56 11.05 0.98
C GLU A 187 34.74 11.31 0.02
N ASN A 188 34.47 11.39 -1.29
CA ASN A 188 35.48 11.69 -2.31
C ASN A 188 35.76 13.19 -2.48
N ILE A 189 35.00 14.08 -1.83
CA ILE A 189 35.21 15.53 -1.85
C ILE A 189 35.74 15.94 -0.47
N HIS A 190 37.06 15.89 -0.30
CA HIS A 190 37.72 16.52 0.85
C HIS A 190 37.48 18.03 0.77
N PHE A 191 36.52 18.56 1.53
CA PHE A 191 36.35 19.99 1.70
C PHE A 191 37.51 20.52 2.55
N PRO A 192 38.38 21.41 2.03
CA PRO A 192 39.59 21.86 2.72
C PRO A 192 39.32 22.88 3.85
N PHE A 193 38.06 23.03 4.29
CA PHE A 193 37.61 24.11 5.18
C PHE A 193 36.92 23.66 6.47
N LEU A 194 36.82 22.36 6.74
CA LEU A 194 36.28 21.85 8.01
C LEU A 194 37.42 21.22 8.84
N PRO A 195 37.72 21.76 10.04
CA PRO A 195 38.75 21.18 10.90
C PRO A 195 38.28 19.83 11.45
N HIS A 196 39.21 18.87 11.43
CA HIS A 196 39.06 17.52 11.99
C HIS A 196 38.93 17.52 13.51
#